data_AF-A0AB39XR85-F1
#
_entry.id   AF-A0AB39XR85-F1
#
_cell.length_a   1.000
_cell.length_b   1.000
_cell.length_c   1.000
_cell.angle_alpha   90.00
_cell.angle_beta   90.00
_cell.angle_gamma   90.00
#
_symmetry.space_group_name_H-M   'P 1'
#
loop_
_entity.id
_entity.type
_entity.pdbx_description
1 polymer ?
#
loop_
_entity_poly.entity_id
_entity_poly.type
_entity_poly.pdbx_seq_one_letter_code
_entity_poly.pdbx_strand_id
1 'polypeptide(L)'
;MQPSSVKPRHVLCFLGKDEGLLQPSKAVARTIADFGFEIDRTYSQAQPDPHMERSFAVCWDRVIPNAWSAADEAAVANHKAVLYVLSPPMEQHKAVAYSAAALRIVEEMIEAGATAVKGESAGVAHGLKRWIQLAGECKAAATTNHGLAVTAAMSRTCRLAFAKRPVDGAAYHESVGFHLVGLPEIYVAKSRGSDRDAARLIDEIAGAMSERGIDATLADRRLSLSRQSDYAEDDFKFNPYGIVHVEA
;
A
#
# COMPACT_ATOMS: atom_id res chain seq x y z
N MET A 1 19.75 17.11 9.31
CA MET A 1 19.75 16.30 8.07
C MET A 1 18.88 16.99 7.04
N GLN A 2 19.32 17.02 5.77
CA GLN A 2 18.50 17.53 4.68
C GLN A 2 17.36 16.56 4.36
N PRO A 3 16.20 17.04 3.88
CA PRO A 3 15.12 16.17 3.41
C PRO A 3 15.58 15.36 2.19
N SER A 4 15.23 14.06 2.15
CA SER A 4 15.54 13.19 1.01
C SER A 4 14.81 13.68 -0.25
N SER A 5 15.46 13.56 -1.41
CA SER A 5 14.87 13.86 -2.72
C SER A 5 14.15 12.67 -3.34
N VAL A 6 14.15 11.50 -2.68
CA VAL A 6 13.47 10.29 -3.17
C VAL A 6 11.97 10.55 -3.27
N LYS A 7 11.39 10.19 -4.41
CA LYS A 7 9.96 10.25 -4.67
C LYS A 7 9.40 8.83 -4.71
N PRO A 8 8.52 8.46 -3.77
CA PRO A 8 7.96 7.12 -3.75
C PRO A 8 7.10 6.84 -4.98
N ARG A 9 6.90 5.57 -5.31
CA ARG A 9 5.97 5.14 -6.37
C ARG A 9 5.24 3.86 -5.94
N HIS A 10 4.02 3.67 -6.43
CA HIS A 10 3.34 2.38 -6.33
C HIS A 10 3.93 1.41 -7.33
N VAL A 11 4.14 0.19 -6.88
CA VAL A 11 4.46 -0.99 -7.68
C VAL A 11 3.38 -2.02 -7.37
N LEU A 12 2.53 -2.29 -8.35
CA LEU A 12 1.43 -3.25 -8.23
C LEU A 12 1.81 -4.53 -8.99
N CYS A 13 1.76 -5.65 -8.30
CA CYS A 13 1.92 -6.98 -8.88
C CYS A 13 0.55 -7.64 -9.00
N PHE A 14 0.20 -8.05 -10.21
CA PHE A 14 -1.02 -8.80 -10.53
C PHE A 14 -0.64 -10.20 -10.97
N LEU A 15 -1.38 -11.19 -10.48
CA LEU A 15 -1.29 -12.57 -10.94
C LEU A 15 -2.50 -12.91 -11.80
N GLY A 16 -2.30 -13.77 -12.80
CA GLY A 16 -3.34 -14.17 -13.74
C GLY A 16 -3.33 -15.66 -13.99
N LYS A 17 -4.49 -16.19 -14.38
CA LYS A 17 -4.66 -17.61 -14.73
C LYS A 17 -4.09 -17.98 -16.11
N ASP A 18 -3.82 -16.99 -16.96
CA ASP A 18 -3.30 -17.14 -18.31
C ASP A 18 -2.57 -15.86 -18.76
N GLU A 19 -1.96 -15.91 -19.94
CA GLU A 19 -1.19 -14.82 -20.54
C GLU A 19 -2.04 -13.59 -20.92
N GLY A 20 -3.37 -13.71 -20.94
CA GLY A 20 -4.29 -12.61 -21.22
C GLY A 20 -4.14 -11.44 -20.25
N LEU A 21 -3.65 -11.69 -19.03
CA LEU A 21 -3.30 -10.65 -18.05
C LEU A 21 -2.30 -9.62 -18.63
N LEU A 22 -1.37 -10.05 -19.48
CA LEU A 22 -0.36 -9.17 -20.08
C LEU A 22 -0.94 -8.18 -21.08
N GLN A 23 -2.15 -8.42 -21.56
CA GLN A 23 -2.86 -7.54 -22.47
C GLN A 23 -4.19 -7.14 -21.83
N PRO A 24 -4.17 -6.26 -20.81
CA PRO A 24 -5.40 -5.76 -20.21
C PRO A 24 -6.33 -5.22 -21.28
N SER A 25 -7.64 -5.29 -21.03
CA SER A 25 -8.63 -4.74 -21.95
C SER A 25 -8.33 -3.26 -22.27
N LYS A 26 -8.76 -2.78 -23.45
CA LYS A 26 -8.53 -1.39 -23.87
C LYS A 26 -9.00 -0.37 -22.83
N ALA A 27 -10.06 -0.68 -22.08
CA ALA A 27 -10.55 0.17 -21.02
C ALA A 27 -9.55 0.27 -19.86
N VAL A 28 -9.07 -0.87 -19.35
CA VAL A 28 -8.09 -0.92 -18.26
C VAL A 28 -6.77 -0.28 -18.67
N ALA A 29 -6.28 -0.59 -19.87
CA ALA A 29 -5.06 0.00 -20.40
C ALA A 29 -5.17 1.53 -20.53
N ARG A 30 -6.35 2.04 -20.92
CA ARG A 30 -6.64 3.46 -20.94
C ARG A 30 -6.67 4.05 -19.54
N THR A 31 -7.32 3.41 -18.56
CA THR A 31 -7.33 3.88 -17.16
C THR A 31 -5.91 4.00 -16.60
N ILE A 32 -5.07 2.98 -16.82
CA ILE A 32 -3.65 2.99 -16.43
C ILE A 32 -2.95 4.23 -17.03
N ALA A 33 -3.10 4.44 -18.34
CA ALA A 33 -2.48 5.57 -19.04
C ALA A 33 -3.04 6.94 -18.61
N ASP A 34 -4.36 7.07 -18.41
CA ASP A 34 -5.02 8.31 -18.00
C ASP A 34 -4.56 8.76 -16.60
N PHE A 35 -4.20 7.83 -15.71
CA PHE A 35 -3.58 8.13 -14.42
C PHE A 35 -2.04 8.30 -14.49
N GLY A 36 -1.44 8.13 -15.67
CA GLY A 36 0.00 8.21 -15.88
C GLY A 36 0.78 7.02 -15.33
N PHE A 37 0.11 5.92 -15.01
CA PHE A 37 0.77 4.66 -14.67
C PHE A 37 1.25 3.96 -15.95
N GLU A 38 2.19 3.04 -15.80
CA GLU A 38 2.75 2.26 -16.90
C GLU A 38 2.76 0.77 -16.57
N ILE A 39 2.62 -0.07 -17.60
CA ILE A 39 2.87 -1.50 -17.46
C ILE A 39 4.36 -1.73 -17.64
N ASP A 40 4.99 -2.36 -16.66
CA ASP A 40 6.40 -2.75 -16.74
C ASP A 40 6.54 -3.99 -17.62
N ARG A 41 6.97 -3.79 -18.86
CA ARG A 41 7.18 -4.87 -19.84
C ARG A 41 8.47 -5.66 -19.61
N THR A 42 9.36 -5.20 -18.74
CA THR A 42 10.64 -5.85 -18.45
C THR A 42 10.45 -7.00 -17.46
N TYR A 43 9.66 -6.77 -16.41
CA TYR A 43 9.45 -7.74 -15.33
C TYR A 43 8.09 -8.47 -15.39
N SER A 44 7.18 -8.06 -16.27
CA SER A 44 5.93 -8.81 -16.52
C SER A 44 6.18 -10.01 -17.44
N GLN A 45 5.62 -11.16 -17.12
CA GLN A 45 5.88 -12.42 -17.84
C GLN A 45 4.64 -13.31 -17.99
N ALA A 46 4.58 -14.04 -19.10
CA ALA A 46 3.50 -14.98 -19.44
C ALA A 46 3.76 -16.39 -18.88
N GLN A 47 4.39 -16.45 -17.72
CA GLN A 47 4.74 -17.70 -17.06
C GLN A 47 4.60 -17.57 -15.53
N PRO A 48 4.39 -18.69 -14.82
CA PRO A 48 4.46 -18.70 -13.37
C PRO A 48 5.82 -18.21 -12.88
N ASP A 49 5.83 -17.44 -11.81
CA ASP A 49 7.01 -17.08 -11.06
C ASP A 49 7.07 -17.90 -9.75
N PRO A 50 8.09 -18.77 -9.58
CA PRO A 50 8.21 -19.63 -8.40
C PRO A 50 8.41 -18.87 -7.08
N HIS A 51 8.72 -17.56 -7.13
CA HIS A 51 8.86 -16.73 -5.94
C HIS A 51 7.51 -16.21 -5.41
N MET A 52 6.43 -16.25 -6.20
CA MET A 52 5.16 -15.60 -5.84
C MET A 52 4.49 -16.22 -4.62
N GLU A 53 4.51 -17.54 -4.47
CA GLU A 53 3.92 -18.21 -3.30
C GLU A 53 4.56 -17.69 -2.00
N ARG A 54 5.89 -17.72 -1.91
CA ARG A 54 6.62 -17.20 -0.75
C ARG A 54 6.40 -15.70 -0.58
N SER A 55 6.42 -14.95 -1.67
CA SER A 55 6.26 -13.50 -1.70
C SER A 55 4.90 -13.07 -1.13
N PHE A 56 3.81 -13.71 -1.53
CA PHE A 56 2.47 -13.42 -0.99
C PHE A 56 2.30 -13.96 0.44
N ALA A 57 2.86 -15.13 0.77
CA ALA A 57 2.78 -15.73 2.10
C ALA A 57 3.41 -14.89 3.22
N VAL A 58 4.40 -14.05 2.91
CA VAL A 58 4.95 -13.09 3.88
C VAL A 58 4.25 -11.73 3.84
N CYS A 59 3.48 -11.43 2.80
CA CYS A 59 2.89 -10.12 2.54
C CYS A 59 1.40 -9.98 2.86
N TRP A 60 0.67 -11.09 3.08
CA TRP A 60 -0.75 -11.02 3.37
C TRP A 60 -1.08 -10.21 4.64
N ASP A 61 -2.19 -9.47 4.59
CA ASP A 61 -2.71 -8.69 5.72
C ASP A 61 -3.17 -9.64 6.85
N ARG A 62 -2.51 -9.52 8.01
CA ARG A 62 -2.78 -10.32 9.22
C ARG A 62 -3.64 -9.58 10.25
N VAL A 63 -3.93 -8.29 10.05
CA VAL A 63 -4.68 -7.48 11.01
C VAL A 63 -6.17 -7.70 10.84
N ILE A 64 -6.64 -7.79 9.61
CA ILE A 64 -8.07 -7.97 9.32
C ILE A 64 -8.40 -9.47 9.29
N PRO A 65 -9.32 -9.96 10.15
CA PRO A 65 -9.75 -11.35 10.12
C PRO A 65 -10.27 -11.75 8.74
N ASN A 66 -9.85 -12.92 8.24
CA ASN A 66 -10.25 -13.45 6.94
C ASN A 66 -9.92 -12.54 5.75
N ALA A 67 -8.94 -11.64 5.88
CA ALA A 67 -8.44 -10.85 4.75
C ALA A 67 -7.73 -11.70 3.68
N TRP A 68 -7.37 -12.94 4.01
CA TRP A 68 -6.73 -13.90 3.13
C TRP A 68 -7.36 -15.28 3.35
N SER A 69 -7.69 -15.98 2.26
CA SER A 69 -8.36 -17.28 2.30
C SER A 69 -7.57 -18.36 1.57
N ALA A 70 -7.90 -19.62 1.80
CA ALA A 70 -7.32 -20.75 1.06
C ALA A 70 -7.55 -20.65 -0.46
N ALA A 71 -8.61 -19.97 -0.90
CA ALA A 71 -8.85 -19.71 -2.32
C ALA A 71 -7.86 -18.68 -2.88
N ASP A 72 -7.50 -17.66 -2.09
CA ASP A 72 -6.47 -16.69 -2.48
C ASP A 72 -5.09 -17.37 -2.55
N GLU A 73 -4.75 -18.22 -1.57
CA GLU A 73 -3.52 -19.04 -1.60
C GLU A 73 -3.44 -19.92 -2.85
N ALA A 74 -4.51 -20.65 -3.16
CA ALA A 74 -4.58 -21.49 -4.35
C ALA A 74 -4.47 -20.66 -5.65
N ALA A 75 -5.03 -19.45 -5.68
CA ALA A 75 -4.92 -18.56 -6.82
C ALA A 75 -3.47 -18.08 -7.05
N VAL A 76 -2.72 -17.80 -5.97
CA VAL A 76 -1.29 -17.50 -6.07
C VAL A 76 -0.51 -18.73 -6.53
N ALA A 77 -0.71 -19.90 -5.92
CA ALA A 77 0.04 -21.11 -6.30
C ALA A 77 -0.18 -21.54 -7.76
N ASN A 78 -1.39 -21.33 -8.29
CA ASN A 78 -1.76 -21.78 -9.64
C ASN A 78 -1.60 -20.73 -10.73
N HIS A 79 -1.09 -19.54 -10.43
CA HIS A 79 -0.93 -18.47 -11.42
C HIS A 79 -0.07 -18.90 -12.62
N LYS A 80 -0.34 -18.30 -13.77
CA LYS A 80 0.35 -18.55 -15.04
C LYS A 80 0.95 -17.30 -15.66
N ALA A 81 0.65 -16.12 -15.13
CA ALA A 81 1.23 -14.87 -15.58
C ALA A 81 1.40 -13.91 -14.40
N VAL A 82 2.37 -13.01 -14.55
CA VAL A 82 2.66 -11.91 -13.63
C VAL A 82 2.68 -10.61 -14.42
N LEU A 83 1.96 -9.60 -13.96
CA LEU A 83 1.95 -8.26 -14.56
C LEU A 83 2.30 -7.22 -13.48
N TYR A 84 3.26 -6.37 -13.78
CA TYR A 84 3.62 -5.23 -12.96
C TYR A 84 3.08 -3.92 -13.56
N VAL A 85 2.45 -3.11 -12.71
CA VAL A 85 2.00 -1.76 -13.06
C VAL A 85 2.63 -0.77 -12.08
N LEU A 86 3.25 0.28 -12.62
CA LEU A 86 4.01 1.25 -11.85
C LEU A 86 3.37 2.63 -11.93
N SER A 87 3.23 3.31 -10.79
CA SER A 87 2.87 4.74 -10.80
C SER A 87 4.06 5.59 -11.23
N PRO A 88 3.87 6.85 -11.63
CA PRO A 88 4.98 7.79 -11.68
C PRO A 88 5.51 8.05 -10.26
N PRO A 89 6.75 8.57 -10.13
CA PRO A 89 7.24 9.07 -8.84
C PRO A 89 6.32 10.16 -8.31
N MET A 90 5.99 10.09 -7.02
CA MET A 90 4.94 10.88 -6.41
C MET A 90 5.50 12.01 -5.55
N GLU A 91 4.91 13.20 -5.68
CA GLU A 91 5.05 14.24 -4.66
C GLU A 91 4.23 13.89 -3.43
N GLN A 92 4.71 14.26 -2.23
CA GLN A 92 4.05 13.95 -0.96
C GLN A 92 2.56 14.35 -0.94
N HIS A 93 2.24 15.58 -1.38
CA HIS A 93 0.88 16.10 -1.38
C HIS A 93 -0.05 15.42 -2.41
N LYS A 94 0.49 14.64 -3.36
CA LYS A 94 -0.27 13.88 -4.36
C LYS A 94 -0.39 12.39 -4.03
N ALA A 95 0.32 11.91 -3.01
CA ALA A 95 0.44 10.48 -2.71
C ALA A 95 -0.91 9.78 -2.51
N VAL A 96 -1.86 10.42 -1.79
CA VAL A 96 -3.20 9.86 -1.60
C VAL A 96 -3.99 9.78 -2.93
N ALA A 97 -3.88 10.79 -3.80
CA ALA A 97 -4.57 10.76 -5.10
C ALA A 97 -4.04 9.62 -5.99
N TYR A 98 -2.72 9.41 -5.99
CA TYR A 98 -2.12 8.27 -6.70
C TYR A 98 -2.48 6.93 -6.07
N SER A 99 -2.60 6.85 -4.74
CA SER A 99 -3.11 5.64 -4.07
C SER A 99 -4.58 5.36 -4.45
N ALA A 100 -5.43 6.39 -4.53
CA ALA A 100 -6.80 6.21 -4.99
C ALA A 100 -6.86 5.73 -6.46
N ALA A 101 -6.01 6.27 -7.33
CA ALA A 101 -5.85 5.80 -8.70
C ALA A 101 -5.34 4.35 -8.77
N ALA A 102 -4.37 3.98 -7.93
CA ALA A 102 -3.87 2.61 -7.82
C ALA A 102 -5.00 1.66 -7.40
N LEU A 103 -5.83 2.01 -6.40
CA LEU A 103 -7.00 1.20 -6.01
C LEU A 103 -8.01 1.03 -7.16
N ARG A 104 -8.21 2.07 -7.98
CA ARG A 104 -9.08 1.98 -9.15
C ARG A 104 -8.52 1.00 -10.19
N ILE A 105 -7.21 1.05 -10.46
CA ILE A 105 -6.54 0.09 -11.34
C ILE A 105 -6.64 -1.33 -10.76
N VAL A 106 -6.48 -1.50 -9.45
CA VAL A 106 -6.63 -2.80 -8.77
C VAL A 106 -8.02 -3.38 -9.01
N GLU A 107 -9.06 -2.60 -8.78
CA GLU A 107 -10.45 -3.03 -9.04
C GLU A 107 -10.67 -3.45 -10.50
N GLU A 108 -10.26 -2.61 -11.46
CA GLU A 108 -10.47 -2.88 -12.89
C GLU A 108 -9.65 -4.08 -13.38
N MET A 109 -8.44 -4.29 -12.84
CA MET A 109 -7.63 -5.48 -13.14
C MET A 109 -8.25 -6.77 -12.59
N ILE A 110 -8.85 -6.72 -11.39
CA ILE A 110 -9.59 -7.85 -10.81
C ILE A 110 -10.80 -8.18 -11.68
N GLU A 111 -11.58 -7.17 -12.09
CA GLU A 111 -12.70 -7.33 -13.02
C GLU A 111 -12.25 -7.90 -14.38
N ALA A 112 -11.05 -7.56 -14.83
CA ALA A 112 -10.43 -8.08 -16.05
C ALA A 112 -9.80 -9.48 -15.90
N GLY A 113 -9.86 -10.11 -14.72
CA GLY A 113 -9.45 -11.49 -14.51
C GLY A 113 -8.13 -11.68 -13.76
N ALA A 114 -7.57 -10.64 -13.13
CA ALA A 114 -6.49 -10.84 -12.16
C ALA A 114 -6.98 -11.68 -10.97
N THR A 115 -6.21 -12.71 -10.62
CA THR A 115 -6.57 -13.70 -9.60
C THR A 115 -5.93 -13.44 -8.25
N ALA A 116 -4.88 -12.62 -8.19
CA ALA A 116 -4.31 -12.09 -6.96
C ALA A 116 -3.61 -10.75 -7.22
N VAL A 117 -3.51 -9.92 -6.18
CA VAL A 117 -2.91 -8.59 -6.28
C VAL A 117 -2.06 -8.30 -5.03
N LYS A 118 -0.91 -7.67 -5.24
CA LYS A 118 0.01 -7.24 -4.19
C LYS A 118 0.54 -5.83 -4.46
N GLY A 119 0.57 -4.99 -3.42
CA GLY A 119 1.32 -3.74 -3.40
C GLY A 119 2.77 -4.00 -2.99
N GLU A 120 3.68 -4.08 -3.96
CA GLU A 120 5.10 -4.40 -3.75
C GLU A 120 5.85 -3.33 -2.97
N SER A 121 5.49 -2.05 -3.17
CA SER A 121 6.14 -0.92 -2.49
C SER A 121 6.07 -0.99 -0.97
N ALA A 122 5.09 -1.70 -0.42
CA ALA A 122 4.98 -1.96 1.02
C ALA A 122 5.03 -3.46 1.38
N GLY A 123 5.04 -4.33 0.38
CA GLY A 123 4.88 -5.77 0.57
C GLY A 123 3.56 -6.13 1.27
N VAL A 124 2.42 -5.60 0.79
CA VAL A 124 1.09 -5.91 1.30
C VAL A 124 0.24 -6.64 0.25
N ALA A 125 -0.42 -7.73 0.66
CA ALA A 125 -1.37 -8.46 -0.16
C ALA A 125 -2.69 -8.61 0.61
N HIS A 126 -3.80 -8.40 -0.09
CA HIS A 126 -5.15 -8.69 0.40
C HIS A 126 -5.79 -9.74 -0.48
N GLY A 127 -6.73 -10.50 0.06
CA GLY A 127 -7.61 -11.34 -0.76
C GLY A 127 -8.49 -10.47 -1.65
N LEU A 128 -8.95 -11.00 -2.78
CA LEU A 128 -9.66 -10.21 -3.80
C LEU A 128 -10.87 -9.46 -3.23
N LYS A 129 -11.63 -10.11 -2.34
CA LYS A 129 -12.80 -9.50 -1.69
C LYS A 129 -12.43 -8.24 -0.92
N ARG A 130 -11.29 -8.26 -0.23
CA ARG A 130 -10.81 -7.13 0.57
C ARG A 130 -10.29 -6.00 -0.31
N TRP A 131 -9.58 -6.30 -1.40
CA TRP A 131 -9.20 -5.30 -2.40
C TRP A 131 -10.42 -4.57 -2.97
N ILE A 132 -11.45 -5.32 -3.39
CA ILE A 132 -12.69 -4.73 -3.93
C ILE A 132 -13.43 -3.90 -2.87
N GLN A 133 -13.49 -4.38 -1.62
CA GLN A 133 -14.07 -3.61 -0.53
C GLN A 133 -13.35 -2.26 -0.34
N LEU A 134 -12.02 -2.26 -0.29
CA LEU A 134 -11.21 -1.05 -0.11
C LEU A 134 -11.36 -0.09 -1.30
N ALA A 135 -11.42 -0.60 -2.53
CA ALA A 135 -11.69 0.22 -3.71
C ALA A 135 -13.09 0.87 -3.64
N GLY A 136 -14.10 0.13 -3.20
CA GLY A 136 -15.46 0.63 -2.96
C GLY A 136 -15.50 1.74 -1.89
N GLU A 137 -14.87 1.50 -0.74
CA GLU A 137 -14.75 2.48 0.36
C GLU A 137 -14.04 3.76 -0.11
N CYS A 138 -12.97 3.63 -0.90
CA CYS A 138 -12.21 4.78 -1.43
C CYS A 138 -13.07 5.63 -2.38
N LYS A 139 -13.81 4.98 -3.30
CA LYS A 139 -14.75 5.67 -4.19
C LYS A 139 -15.86 6.38 -3.42
N ALA A 140 -16.43 5.74 -2.40
CA ALA A 140 -17.45 6.35 -1.55
C ALA A 140 -16.91 7.56 -0.75
N ALA A 141 -15.63 7.55 -0.36
CA ALA A 141 -15.00 8.69 0.30
C ALA A 141 -14.82 9.91 -0.64
N ALA A 142 -14.71 9.67 -1.95
CA ALA A 142 -14.56 10.72 -2.97
C ALA A 142 -15.85 11.49 -3.26
N THR A 143 -17.02 10.92 -2.96
CA THR A 143 -18.33 11.52 -3.25
C THR A 143 -18.88 12.39 -2.12
N THR A 144 -18.13 12.55 -1.03
CA THR A 144 -18.51 13.45 0.07
C THR A 144 -18.49 14.92 -0.40
N ASN A 145 -19.35 15.77 0.17
CA ASN A 145 -19.71 17.13 -0.29
C ASN A 145 -18.58 18.18 -0.40
N HIS A 146 -17.31 17.78 -0.41
CA HIS A 146 -16.12 18.65 -0.45
C HIS A 146 -15.48 18.80 -1.85
N GLY A 147 -16.15 18.35 -2.92
CA GLY A 147 -15.56 18.31 -4.27
C GLY A 147 -14.44 17.26 -4.38
N LEU A 148 -13.64 17.31 -5.45
CA LEU A 148 -12.48 16.42 -5.73
C LEU A 148 -11.29 16.61 -4.76
N ALA A 149 -11.55 16.96 -3.49
CA ALA A 149 -10.53 17.10 -2.47
C ALA A 149 -10.23 15.75 -1.80
N VAL A 150 -8.95 15.50 -1.51
CA VAL A 150 -8.54 14.34 -0.71
C VAL A 150 -9.14 14.45 0.69
N THR A 151 -9.98 13.49 1.07
CA THR A 151 -10.61 13.45 2.40
C THR A 151 -9.83 12.57 3.37
N ALA A 152 -10.02 12.77 4.68
CA ALA A 152 -9.44 11.91 5.72
C ALA A 152 -9.87 10.44 5.55
N ALA A 153 -11.13 10.20 5.16
CA ALA A 153 -11.64 8.86 4.86
C ALA A 153 -10.90 8.22 3.66
N MET A 154 -10.67 8.99 2.58
CA MET A 154 -9.90 8.51 1.43
C MET A 154 -8.45 8.20 1.80
N SER A 155 -7.79 9.10 2.54
CA SER A 155 -6.43 8.88 3.06
C SER A 155 -6.35 7.60 3.89
N ARG A 156 -7.31 7.42 4.81
CA ARG A 156 -7.41 6.21 5.63
C ARG A 156 -7.55 4.96 4.77
N THR A 157 -8.50 4.91 3.85
CA THR A 157 -8.71 3.73 3.01
C THR A 157 -7.49 3.40 2.14
N CYS A 158 -6.87 4.41 1.53
CA CYS A 158 -5.62 4.24 0.76
C CYS A 158 -4.50 3.65 1.62
N ARG A 159 -4.37 4.14 2.87
CA ARG A 159 -3.39 3.64 3.82
C ARG A 159 -3.67 2.20 4.23
N LEU A 160 -4.94 1.86 4.48
CA LEU A 160 -5.33 0.47 4.77
C LEU A 160 -5.02 -0.47 3.61
N ALA A 161 -5.15 0.01 2.37
CA ALA A 161 -4.90 -0.76 1.18
C ALA A 161 -3.41 -1.01 0.93
N PHE A 162 -2.58 0.03 1.06
CA PHE A 162 -1.19 -0.03 0.60
C PHE A 162 -0.14 -0.01 1.69
N ALA A 163 -0.50 0.03 2.97
CA ALA A 163 0.47 -0.05 4.05
C ALA A 163 0.31 -1.32 4.88
N LYS A 164 1.43 -1.99 5.13
CA LYS A 164 1.51 -3.13 6.03
C LYS A 164 1.79 -2.66 7.45
N ARG A 165 1.00 -3.16 8.41
CA ARG A 165 1.25 -3.00 9.84
C ARG A 165 0.48 -4.07 10.64
N PRO A 166 0.94 -4.45 11.83
CA PRO A 166 2.31 -4.24 12.26
C PRO A 166 3.23 -5.17 11.45
N VAL A 167 4.44 -4.71 11.19
CA VAL A 167 5.56 -5.56 10.76
C VAL A 167 6.38 -5.86 12.00
N ASP A 168 6.74 -7.13 12.18
CA ASP A 168 7.49 -7.56 13.36
C ASP A 168 8.96 -7.12 13.22
N GLY A 169 9.35 -6.12 14.01
CA GLY A 169 10.72 -5.62 14.11
C GLY A 169 11.44 -6.14 15.37
N ALA A 170 12.73 -5.83 15.52
CA ALA A 170 13.50 -6.31 16.67
C ALA A 170 12.98 -5.71 18.01
N ALA A 171 12.81 -4.39 18.06
CA ALA A 171 12.37 -3.65 19.25
C ALA A 171 10.98 -3.02 19.11
N TYR A 172 10.47 -2.93 17.87
CA TYR A 172 9.24 -2.22 17.55
C TYR A 172 8.27 -3.10 16.75
N HIS A 173 6.99 -2.76 16.86
CA HIS A 173 5.95 -3.08 15.90
C HIS A 173 5.91 -1.94 14.87
N GLU A 174 6.19 -2.26 13.62
CA GLU A 174 6.52 -1.26 12.60
C GLU A 174 5.40 -1.09 11.58
N SER A 175 5.37 0.05 10.89
CA SER A 175 4.62 0.21 9.65
C SER A 175 5.55 0.27 8.45
N VAL A 176 5.07 -0.20 7.30
CA VAL A 176 5.75 -0.03 6.01
C VAL A 176 4.73 0.40 4.97
N GLY A 177 5.03 1.44 4.21
CA GLY A 177 4.21 1.92 3.09
C GLY A 177 3.46 3.22 3.35
N PHE A 178 3.68 3.90 4.47
CA PHE A 178 3.01 5.17 4.78
C PHE A 178 3.44 6.29 3.81
N HIS A 179 4.62 6.15 3.20
CA HIS A 179 5.05 7.04 2.14
C HIS A 179 4.11 7.04 0.91
N LEU A 180 3.36 5.95 0.69
CA LEU A 180 2.39 5.85 -0.42
C LEU A 180 1.17 6.74 -0.19
N VAL A 181 0.94 7.20 1.03
CA VAL A 181 -0.08 8.18 1.40
C VAL A 181 0.52 9.48 1.95
N GLY A 182 1.82 9.70 1.76
CA GLY A 182 2.49 10.96 2.12
C GLY A 182 2.77 11.12 3.61
N LEU A 183 2.82 10.03 4.38
CA LEU A 183 3.05 10.04 5.83
C LEU A 183 4.40 9.38 6.19
N PRO A 184 5.04 9.79 7.29
CA PRO A 184 6.15 9.03 7.88
C PRO A 184 5.66 7.67 8.41
N GLU A 185 6.54 6.68 8.51
CA GLU A 185 6.23 5.42 9.20
C GLU A 185 6.03 5.65 10.70
N ILE A 186 5.42 4.68 11.39
CA ILE A 186 5.18 4.71 12.82
C ILE A 186 5.63 3.40 13.45
N TYR A 187 6.60 3.49 14.35
CA TYR A 187 7.20 2.36 15.05
C TYR A 187 6.78 2.42 16.52
N VAL A 188 6.06 1.41 16.99
CA VAL A 188 5.54 1.33 18.36
C VAL A 188 6.38 0.34 19.16
N ALA A 189 6.97 0.76 20.28
CA ALA A 189 7.81 -0.11 21.09
C ALA A 189 7.04 -1.38 21.51
N LYS A 190 7.66 -2.55 21.42
CA LYS A 190 7.01 -3.83 21.76
C LYS A 190 6.50 -3.89 23.20
N SER A 191 7.11 -3.13 24.10
CA SER A 191 6.66 -2.97 25.49
C SER A 191 5.29 -2.30 25.63
N ARG A 192 4.75 -1.66 24.60
CA ARG A 192 3.43 -0.99 24.60
C ARG A 192 2.25 -1.95 24.44
N GLY A 193 2.48 -3.21 24.06
CA GLY A 193 1.42 -4.22 24.02
C GLY A 193 1.53 -5.19 22.84
N SER A 194 0.40 -5.80 22.52
CA SER A 194 0.30 -6.80 21.45
C SER A 194 0.37 -6.16 20.06
N ASP A 195 0.62 -6.97 19.04
CA ASP A 195 0.53 -6.61 17.62
C ASP A 195 -0.77 -5.87 17.29
N ARG A 196 -1.89 -6.32 17.87
CA ARG A 196 -3.21 -5.72 17.66
C ARG A 196 -3.32 -4.33 18.28
N ASP A 197 -2.75 -4.15 19.47
CA ASP A 197 -2.73 -2.84 20.14
C ASP A 197 -1.84 -1.86 19.37
N ALA A 198 -0.68 -2.33 18.90
CA ALA A 198 0.21 -1.55 18.06
C ALA A 198 -0.44 -1.15 16.73
N ALA A 199 -1.10 -2.08 16.03
CA ALA A 199 -1.82 -1.80 14.79
C ALA A 199 -2.87 -0.68 14.97
N ARG A 200 -3.63 -0.75 16.08
CA ARG A 200 -4.63 0.27 16.43
C ARG A 200 -3.99 1.62 16.70
N LEU A 201 -2.89 1.65 17.45
CA LEU A 201 -2.19 2.89 17.77
C LEU A 201 -1.53 3.53 16.53
N ILE A 202 -0.91 2.71 15.68
CA ILE A 202 -0.39 3.12 14.37
C ILE A 202 -1.52 3.76 13.55
N ASP A 203 -2.69 3.12 13.50
CA ASP A 203 -3.85 3.63 12.77
C ASP A 203 -4.39 4.96 13.32
N GLU A 204 -4.42 5.10 14.64
CA GLU A 204 -4.86 6.30 15.35
C GLU A 204 -3.94 7.50 15.05
N ILE A 205 -2.63 7.31 15.22
CA ILE A 205 -1.65 8.38 14.98
C ILE A 205 -1.64 8.78 13.50
N ALA A 206 -1.69 7.81 12.58
CA ALA A 206 -1.77 8.09 11.15
C ALA A 206 -3.05 8.83 10.73
N GLY A 207 -4.18 8.49 11.38
CA GLY A 207 -5.44 9.23 11.23
C GLY A 207 -5.28 10.69 11.66
N ALA A 208 -4.73 10.91 12.86
CA ALA A 208 -4.47 12.26 13.37
C ALA A 208 -3.53 13.06 12.46
N MET A 209 -2.47 12.44 11.92
CA MET A 209 -1.58 13.11 10.96
C MET A 209 -2.30 13.50 9.66
N SER A 210 -3.22 12.67 9.18
CA SER A 210 -4.00 12.97 7.98
C SER A 210 -5.02 14.09 8.20
N GLU A 211 -5.60 14.18 9.39
CA GLU A 211 -6.65 15.15 9.72
C GLU A 211 -6.11 16.51 10.17
N ARG A 212 -5.06 16.50 11.00
CA ARG A 212 -4.54 17.70 11.66
C ARG A 212 -3.19 18.14 11.11
N GLY A 213 -2.56 17.33 10.27
CA GLY A 213 -1.18 17.49 9.80
C GLY A 213 -0.17 16.79 10.69
N ILE A 214 0.99 16.48 10.10
CA ILE A 214 2.10 15.74 10.75
C ILE A 214 2.63 16.54 11.94
N ASP A 215 3.09 17.77 11.73
CA ASP A 215 3.75 18.57 12.78
C ASP A 215 2.84 18.83 13.98
N ALA A 216 1.57 19.18 13.74
CA ALA A 216 0.60 19.39 14.81
C ALA A 216 0.35 18.12 15.63
N THR A 217 0.31 16.95 14.97
CA THR A 217 0.11 15.66 15.65
C THR A 217 1.33 15.27 16.48
N LEU A 218 2.54 15.47 15.95
CA LEU A 218 3.78 15.18 16.68
C LEU A 218 3.93 16.09 17.91
N ALA A 219 3.62 17.39 17.77
CA ALA A 219 3.68 18.34 18.88
C ALA A 219 2.67 18.00 19.99
N ASP A 220 1.41 17.75 19.62
CA ASP A 220 0.32 17.38 20.55
C ASP A 220 0.66 16.11 21.36
N ARG A 221 1.25 15.12 20.68
CA ARG A 221 1.60 13.82 21.29
C ARG A 221 3.02 13.74 21.86
N ARG A 222 3.81 14.82 21.75
CA ARG A 222 5.23 14.88 22.14
C ARG A 222 6.07 13.76 21.50
N LEU A 223 5.78 13.45 20.24
CA LEU A 223 6.49 12.44 19.45
C LEU A 223 7.62 13.08 18.65
N SER A 224 8.66 12.31 18.37
CA SER A 224 9.80 12.75 17.55
C SER A 224 9.83 12.01 16.21
N LEU A 225 10.34 12.70 15.19
CA LEU A 225 10.54 12.16 13.85
C LEU A 225 12.04 11.89 13.62
N SER A 226 12.37 10.64 13.36
CA SER A 226 13.70 10.24 12.86
C SER A 226 13.70 10.19 11.34
N ARG A 227 14.84 10.49 10.72
CA ARG A 227 15.07 10.30 9.27
C ARG A 227 15.98 9.11 8.98
N GLN A 228 16.40 8.39 10.02
CA GLN A 228 17.17 7.16 9.86
C GLN A 228 16.22 6.03 9.44
N SER A 229 16.59 5.30 8.39
CA SER A 229 15.84 4.16 7.88
C SER A 229 16.78 2.97 7.70
N ASP A 230 16.26 1.77 7.90
CA ASP A 230 16.95 0.51 7.59
C ASP A 230 16.81 0.12 6.10
N TYR A 231 15.92 0.79 5.37
CA TYR A 231 15.79 0.64 3.92
C TYR A 231 16.78 1.55 3.20
N ALA A 232 17.43 1.02 2.16
CA ALA A 232 18.23 1.84 1.24
C ALA A 232 17.34 2.79 0.44
N GLU A 233 17.86 3.95 0.04
CA GLU A 233 17.08 4.99 -0.65
C GLU A 233 16.48 4.54 -2.01
N ASP A 234 17.03 3.49 -2.62
CA ASP A 234 16.56 2.86 -3.86
C ASP A 234 15.54 1.72 -3.63
N ASP A 235 15.30 1.31 -2.38
CA ASP A 235 14.24 0.35 -2.05
C ASP A 235 12.87 1.05 -2.09
N PHE A 236 11.89 0.43 -2.76
CA PHE A 236 10.52 0.94 -2.80
C PHE A 236 9.86 1.06 -1.42
N LYS A 237 10.39 0.39 -0.38
CA LYS A 237 9.93 0.50 1.01
C LYS A 237 10.50 1.70 1.74
N PHE A 238 11.53 2.36 1.21
CA PHE A 238 12.12 3.54 1.82
C PHE A 238 11.09 4.65 1.98
N ASN A 239 10.97 5.17 3.20
CA ASN A 239 10.07 6.29 3.50
C ASN A 239 10.87 7.60 3.59
N PRO A 240 10.83 8.48 2.56
CA PRO A 240 11.56 9.73 2.58
C PRO A 240 11.02 10.72 3.63
N TYR A 241 9.83 10.48 4.19
CA TYR A 241 9.19 11.33 5.18
C TYR A 241 9.62 11.02 6.61
N GLY A 242 10.35 9.92 6.83
CA GLY A 242 10.91 9.54 8.12
C GLY A 242 10.06 8.54 8.90
N ILE A 243 10.40 8.37 10.18
CA ILE A 243 9.84 7.37 11.08
C ILE A 243 9.54 8.02 12.44
N VAL A 244 8.31 7.88 12.90
CA VAL A 244 7.86 8.33 14.22
C VAL A 244 7.99 7.18 15.20
N HIS A 245 8.76 7.38 16.27
CA HIS A 245 8.95 6.38 17.31
C HIS A 245 8.01 6.65 18.49
N VAL A 246 7.25 5.64 18.89
CA VAL A 246 6.36 5.65 20.04
C VAL A 246 6.98 4.76 21.11
N GLU A 247 7.78 5.39 21.97
CA GLU A 247 8.47 4.77 23.09
C GLU A 247 7.52 4.36 24.21
N ALA A 248 7.99 3.58 25.18
CA ALA A 248 7.23 3.14 26.37
C ALA A 248 6.67 4.28 27.23
#